data_AF-A0A7W1YAF6-F1
#
_entry.id   AF-A0A7W1YAF6-F1
#
_cell.length_a   1.000
_cell.length_b   1.000
_cell.length_c   1.000
_cell.angle_alpha   90.00
_cell.angle_beta   90.00
_cell.angle_gamma   90.00
#
_symmetry.space_group_name_H-M   'P 1'
#
loop_
_entity.id
_entity.type
_entity.pdbx_description
1 polymer ?
#
loop_
_entity_poly.entity_id
_entity_poly.type
_entity_poly.pdbx_seq_one_letter_code
_entity_poly.pdbx_strand_id
1 'polypeptide(L)'
;MTVEEELALLEKHLRRLKIEYDVYFHNPLKKAPLDLDWKVVSLIRRFSDGTHMSLAQRFRYNEIAQRYAIYSELWRKRSRLREQSGTFRIRGARP
;
A
#
# COMPACT_ATOMS: atom_id res chain seq x y z
N MET A 1 8.32 -13.31 -18.70
CA MET A 1 8.49 -12.42 -17.53
C MET A 1 9.15 -13.24 -16.45
N THR A 2 10.37 -12.88 -16.09
CA THR A 2 11.10 -13.52 -14.99
C THR A 2 10.63 -12.94 -13.66
N VAL A 3 10.82 -13.69 -12.56
CA VAL A 3 10.51 -13.24 -11.19
C VAL A 3 11.22 -11.93 -10.85
N GLU A 4 12.44 -11.73 -11.36
CA GLU A 4 13.20 -10.50 -11.15
C GLU A 4 12.57 -9.28 -11.83
N GLU A 5 12.08 -9.44 -13.05
CA GLU A 5 11.36 -8.37 -13.76
C GLU A 5 10.05 -8.03 -13.05
N GLU A 6 9.31 -9.03 -12.58
CA GLU A 6 8.07 -8.80 -11.82
C GLU A 6 8.37 -8.11 -10.48
N LEU A 7 9.48 -8.46 -9.80
CA LEU A 7 9.95 -7.80 -8.58
C LEU A 7 10.31 -6.33 -8.84
N ALA A 8 11.01 -6.05 -9.94
CA ALA A 8 11.34 -4.70 -10.34
C ALA A 8 10.09 -3.87 -10.67
N LEU A 9 9.09 -4.48 -11.32
CA LEU A 9 7.79 -3.86 -11.57
C LEU A 9 7.04 -3.57 -10.28
N LEU A 10 7.00 -4.53 -9.35
CA LEU A 10 6.38 -4.36 -8.04
C LEU A 10 7.01 -3.18 -7.28
N GLU A 11 8.35 -3.10 -7.26
CA GLU A 11 9.07 -2.00 -6.64
C GLU A 11 8.76 -0.65 -7.30
N LYS A 12 8.66 -0.61 -8.63
CA LYS A 12 8.27 0.59 -9.38
C LYS A 12 6.85 1.03 -9.03
N HIS A 13 5.90 0.09 -8.96
CA HIS A 13 4.53 0.37 -8.54
C HIS A 13 4.46 0.85 -7.11
N LEU A 14 5.24 0.25 -6.20
CA LEU A 14 5.31 0.64 -4.81
C LEU A 14 5.85 2.08 -4.63
N ARG A 15 6.92 2.45 -5.34
CA ARG A 15 7.44 3.82 -5.35
C ARG A 15 6.38 4.82 -5.83
N ARG A 16 5.61 4.44 -6.86
CA ARG A 16 4.54 5.28 -7.40
C ARG A 16 3.36 5.41 -6.43
N LEU A 17 3.01 4.32 -5.73
CA LEU A 17 1.99 4.32 -4.67
C LEU A 17 2.35 5.31 -3.56
N LYS A 18 3.62 5.33 -3.10
CA LYS A 18 4.09 6.30 -2.10
C LYS A 18 3.87 7.75 -2.55
N ILE A 19 4.23 8.07 -3.80
CA ILE A 19 4.06 9.42 -4.34
C ILE A 19 2.58 9.78 -4.37
N GLU A 20 1.73 8.91 -4.90
CA GLU A 20 0.30 9.18 -4.99
C GLU A 20 -0.37 9.28 -3.62
N TYR A 21 0.06 8.48 -2.63
CA TYR A 21 -0.35 8.65 -1.24
C TYR A 21 0.03 10.03 -0.72
N ASP A 22 1.28 10.44 -0.93
CA ASP A 22 1.72 11.76 -0.49
C ASP A 22 0.91 12.88 -1.15
N VAL A 23 0.66 12.79 -2.46
CA VAL A 23 -0.16 13.77 -3.17
C VAL A 23 -1.62 13.74 -2.70
N TYR A 24 -2.22 12.58 -2.41
CA TYR A 24 -3.58 12.49 -1.88
C TYR A 24 -3.75 13.11 -0.48
N PHE A 25 -2.70 13.01 0.34
CA PHE A 25 -2.71 13.63 1.66
C PHE A 25 -2.43 15.14 1.59
N HIS A 26 -1.62 15.59 0.64
CA HIS A 26 -1.40 17.03 0.40
C HIS A 26 -2.55 17.68 -0.39
N ASN A 27 -3.27 16.93 -1.23
CA ASN A 27 -4.36 17.43 -2.07
C ASN A 27 -5.62 16.56 -1.92
N PRO A 28 -6.61 16.99 -1.11
CA PRO A 28 -7.81 16.21 -0.81
C PRO A 28 -8.76 16.03 -2.00
N LEU A 29 -8.56 16.76 -3.10
CA LEU A 29 -9.38 16.65 -4.32
C LEU A 29 -8.88 15.54 -5.27
N LYS A 30 -7.66 15.03 -5.05
CA LYS A 30 -7.10 13.98 -5.90
C LYS A 30 -7.72 12.63 -5.53
N LYS A 31 -7.98 11.79 -6.53
CA LYS A 31 -8.57 10.46 -6.31
C LYS A 31 -7.57 9.56 -5.59
N ALA A 32 -8.05 8.78 -4.61
CA ALA A 32 -7.21 7.81 -3.91
C ALA A 32 -6.63 6.79 -4.92
N PRO A 33 -5.35 6.40 -4.80
CA PRO A 33 -4.70 5.49 -5.75
C PRO A 33 -5.06 4.02 -5.48
N LEU A 34 -6.36 3.70 -5.46
CA LEU A 34 -6.86 2.32 -5.28
C LEU A 34 -6.34 1.40 -6.38
N ASP A 35 -6.25 1.88 -7.62
CA ASP A 35 -5.75 1.09 -8.75
C ASP A 35 -4.28 0.65 -8.58
N LEU A 36 -3.44 1.53 -8.01
CA LEU A 36 -2.03 1.22 -7.76
C LEU A 36 -1.88 0.25 -6.59
N ASP A 37 -2.68 0.43 -5.53
CA ASP A 37 -2.68 -0.46 -4.38
C ASP A 37 -3.10 -1.88 -4.80
N TRP A 38 -4.19 -2.00 -5.57
CA TRP A 38 -4.64 -3.26 -6.14
C TRP A 38 -3.58 -3.94 -7.01
N LYS A 39 -2.84 -3.18 -7.83
CA LYS A 39 -1.74 -3.73 -8.63
C LYS A 39 -0.62 -4.29 -7.76
N VAL A 40 -0.21 -3.57 -6.72
CA VAL A 40 0.82 -4.00 -5.78
C VAL A 40 0.37 -5.26 -5.03
N VAL A 41 -0.85 -5.27 -4.50
CA VAL A 41 -1.43 -6.42 -3.78
C VAL A 41 -1.56 -7.63 -4.69
N SER A 42 -2.02 -7.45 -5.93
CA SER A 42 -2.17 -8.53 -6.90
C SER A 42 -0.82 -9.17 -7.24
N LEU A 43 0.22 -8.36 -7.44
CA LEU A 43 1.60 -8.84 -7.64
C LEU A 43 2.13 -9.57 -6.41
N ILE A 44 1.99 -9.00 -5.21
CA ILE A 44 2.40 -9.66 -3.95
C ILE A 44 1.70 -11.00 -3.77
N ARG A 45 0.39 -11.06 -4.03
CA ARG A 45 -0.39 -12.28 -3.94
C ARG A 45 0.09 -13.32 -4.93
N ARG A 46 0.37 -12.92 -6.18
CA ARG A 46 0.96 -13.79 -7.22
C ARG A 46 2.29 -14.39 -6.79
N PHE A 47 3.14 -13.59 -6.14
CA PHE A 47 4.41 -14.06 -5.60
C PHE A 47 4.23 -15.03 -4.42
N SER A 48 3.23 -14.78 -3.58
CA SER A 48 2.91 -15.62 -2.42
C SER A 48 2.30 -16.98 -2.80
N ASP A 49 1.63 -17.09 -3.94
CA ASP A 49 0.86 -18.28 -4.38
C ASP A 49 1.72 -19.45 -4.90
N GLY A 50 3.04 -19.39 -4.74
CA GLY A 50 3.94 -20.51 -5.10
C GLY A 50 4.98 -20.19 -6.17
N THR A 51 5.41 -18.93 -6.27
CA THR A 51 6.59 -18.63 -7.09
C THR A 51 7.81 -19.30 -6.47
N HIS A 52 8.46 -20.19 -7.22
CA HIS A 52 9.71 -20.83 -6.81
C HIS A 52 10.83 -19.78 -6.83
N MET A 53 10.97 -19.06 -5.72
CA MET A 53 11.94 -17.97 -5.56
C MET A 53 13.27 -18.49 -5.02
N SER A 54 14.37 -18.01 -5.60
CA SER A 54 15.70 -18.15 -5.01
C SER A 54 15.84 -17.28 -3.75
N LEU A 55 16.81 -17.60 -2.89
CA LEU A 55 17.08 -16.88 -1.63
C LEU A 55 17.25 -15.36 -1.85
N ALA A 56 17.95 -14.97 -2.92
CA ALA A 56 18.15 -13.56 -3.29
C ALA A 56 16.84 -12.86 -3.67
N GLN A 57 15.97 -13.54 -4.43
CA GLN A 57 14.66 -13.01 -4.83
C GLN A 57 13.73 -12.88 -3.62
N ARG A 58 13.79 -13.85 -2.70
CA ARG A 58 13.00 -13.82 -1.47
C ARG A 58 13.44 -12.69 -0.54
N PHE A 59 14.75 -12.40 -0.47
CA PHE A 59 15.26 -11.23 0.24
C PHE A 59 14.72 -9.92 -0.34
N ARG A 60 14.79 -9.74 -1.67
CA ARG A 60 14.21 -8.56 -2.33
C ARG A 60 12.70 -8.46 -2.12
N TYR A 61 11.99 -9.58 -2.27
CA TYR A 61 10.55 -9.63 -2.01
C TYR A 61 10.21 -9.23 -0.57
N ASN A 62 10.94 -9.75 0.42
CA ASN A 62 10.76 -9.38 1.82
C ASN A 62 10.96 -7.89 2.06
N GLU A 63 11.99 -7.29 1.46
CA GLU A 63 12.26 -5.85 1.57
C GLU A 63 11.08 -5.03 1.01
N ILE A 64 10.57 -5.42 -0.16
CA ILE A 64 9.42 -4.78 -0.80
C ILE A 64 8.14 -4.97 0.04
N ALA A 65 7.90 -6.17 0.56
CA ALA A 65 6.75 -6.49 1.39
C ALA A 65 6.77 -5.68 2.70
N GLN A 66 7.94 -5.53 3.35
CA GLN A 66 8.09 -4.66 4.52
C GLN A 66 7.77 -3.19 4.19
N ARG A 67 8.30 -2.67 3.08
CA ARG A 67 7.99 -1.29 2.64
C ARG A 67 6.50 -1.11 2.36
N TYR A 68 5.85 -2.08 1.72
CA TYR A 68 4.42 -2.07 1.48
C TYR A 68 3.62 -2.07 2.78
N ALA A 69 3.98 -2.90 3.76
CA ALA A 69 3.32 -2.93 5.07
C ALA A 69 3.37 -1.54 5.75
N ILE A 70 4.53 -0.88 5.72
CA ILE A 70 4.70 0.48 6.26
C ILE A 70 3.79 1.48 5.52
N TYR A 71 3.73 1.44 4.18
CA TYR A 71 2.89 2.35 3.40
C TYR A 71 1.40 2.12 3.63
N SER A 72 0.97 0.86 3.72
CA SER A 72 -0.41 0.50 4.04
C SER A 72 -0.82 0.98 5.43
N GLU A 73 0.08 0.86 6.41
CA GLU A 73 -0.15 1.34 7.77
C GLU A 73 -0.21 2.88 7.84
N LEU A 74 0.69 3.58 7.15
CA LEU A 74 0.65 5.04 7.02
C LEU A 74 -0.66 5.52 6.38
N TRP A 75 -1.10 4.84 5.32
CA TRP A 75 -2.37 5.12 4.66
C TRP A 75 -3.55 4.95 5.61
N ARG A 76 -3.60 3.82 6.33
CA ARG A 76 -4.64 3.56 7.34
C ARG A 76 -4.63 4.61 8.44
N LYS A 77 -3.45 4.97 8.97
CA LYS A 77 -3.31 5.96 10.05
C LYS A 77 -3.80 7.34 9.62
N ARG A 78 -3.38 7.82 8.45
CA ARG A 78 -3.80 9.12 7.91
C ARG A 78 -5.27 9.12 7.46
N SER A 79 -5.77 8.01 6.90
CA SER A 79 -7.21 7.86 6.59
C SER A 79 -8.06 7.92 7.85
N ARG A 80 -7.64 7.21 8.91
CA ARG A 80 -8.29 7.28 10.24
C ARG A 80 -8.26 8.67 10.85
N LEU A 81 -7.18 9.44 10.72
CA LEU A 81 -7.13 10.83 11.20
C LEU A 81 -8.14 11.73 10.48
N ARG A 82 -8.36 11.49 9.18
CA ARG A 82 -9.37 12.18 8.37
C ARG A 82 -10.81 11.77 8.73
N GLU A 83 -11.05 10.50 9.06
CA GLU A 83 -12.36 10.00 9.53
C GLU A 83 -12.67 10.36 11.00
N GLN A 84 -11.68 10.33 11.89
CA GLN A 84 -11.86 10.65 13.32
C GLN A 84 -12.16 12.13 13.57
N SER A 85 -11.76 13.01 12.67
CA SER A 85 -12.15 14.43 12.71
C SER A 85 -13.64 14.66 12.38
N GLY A 86 -14.34 13.68 11.79
CA GLY A 86 -15.78 13.75 11.50
C GLY A 86 -16.69 12.96 12.45
N THR A 87 -16.20 11.89 13.10
CA THR A 87 -17.08 10.91 13.79
C THR A 87 -17.00 10.90 15.32
N PHE A 88 -16.12 11.70 15.95
CA PHE A 88 -16.10 11.80 17.42
C PHE A 88 -17.28 12.60 18.02
N ARG A 89 -18.24 13.09 17.22
CA ARG A 89 -19.42 13.84 17.75
C ARG A 89 -20.68 13.00 18.00
N ILE A 90 -20.68 11.69 17.75
CA ILE A 90 -21.89 10.84 17.89
C ILE A 90 -21.72 9.65 18.84
N ARG A 91 -20.92 9.80 19.90
CA ARG A 91 -20.96 8.91 21.08
C ARG A 91 -21.11 9.69 22.40
N GLY A 92 -21.88 10.78 22.36
CA GLY A 92 -22.11 11.67 23.51
C GLY A 92 -23.54 12.15 23.69
N ALA A 93 -24.55 11.47 23.13
CA ALA A 93 -25.96 11.78 23.40
C ALA A 93 -26.65 10.57 24.04
N ARG A 94 -27.00 10.78 25.31
CA ARG A 94 -27.74 9.95 26.27
C ARG A 94 -29.12 9.50 25.76
N PRO A 95 -29.78 8.52 26.41
CA PRO A 95 -30.41 8.68 27.74
C PRO A 95 -29.66 8.01 28.89
#